data_AF-A0A4Q3VM92-F1
#
_entry.id   AF-A0A4Q3VM92-F1
#
_cell.length_a   1.000
_cell.length_b   1.000
_cell.length_c   1.000
_cell.angle_alpha   90.00
_cell.angle_beta   90.00
_cell.angle_gamma   90.00
#
_symmetry.space_group_name_H-M   'P 1'
#
loop_
_entity.id
_entity.type
_entity.pdbx_description
1 polymer ?
#
loop_
_entity_poly.entity_id
_entity_poly.type
_entity_poly.pdbx_seq_one_letter_code
_entity_poly.pdbx_strand_id
1 'polypeptide(L)'
;MNKDLQNILSNLNKDSGQEKLLEYLNKQLDEAGRHEFEKQLLDDEFMNDAVEGLDLVENKDDIPLVLQQLNQGLKSQLASRKNRKRALFFNQPWAYVAVIVILLLLVAAFLLLRKIGNQ
;
A
#
# COMPACT_ATOMS: atom_id res chain seq x y z
N MET A 1 5.91 9.50 9.88
CA MET A 1 4.98 8.35 9.76
C MET A 1 4.70 7.89 11.17
N ASN A 2 3.42 7.80 11.54
CA ASN A 2 3.01 7.52 12.92
C ASN A 2 3.20 6.02 13.22
N LYS A 3 4.03 5.70 14.22
CA LYS A 3 4.41 4.32 14.58
C LYS A 3 3.23 3.57 15.21
N ASP A 4 2.29 4.31 15.81
CA ASP A 4 1.13 3.74 16.49
C ASP A 4 0.17 3.04 15.51
N LEU A 5 0.00 3.60 14.30
CA LEU A 5 -0.83 2.98 13.26
C LEU A 5 -0.23 1.67 12.72
N GLN A 6 1.10 1.52 12.76
CA GLN A 6 1.74 0.29 12.31
C GLN A 6 1.51 -0.84 13.31
N ASN A 7 1.48 -0.56 14.61
CA ASN A 7 1.21 -1.56 15.65
C ASN A 7 -0.21 -2.12 15.57
N ILE A 8 -1.21 -1.27 15.30
CA ILE A 8 -2.62 -1.71 15.14
C ILE A 8 -2.76 -2.70 13.98
N LEU A 9 -2.08 -2.45 12.85
CA LEU A 9 -2.14 -3.33 11.68
C LEU A 9 -1.28 -4.59 11.80
N SER A 10 -0.31 -4.61 12.73
CA SER A 10 0.62 -5.73 12.92
C SER A 10 0.05 -6.82 13.84
N ASN A 11 -0.85 -6.45 14.76
CA ASN A 11 -1.56 -7.41 15.61
C ASN A 11 -2.78 -8.05 14.93
N LEU A 12 -3.28 -7.46 13.83
CA LEU A 12 -4.19 -8.19 12.95
C LEU A 12 -3.38 -9.30 12.27
N ASN A 13 -3.50 -10.53 12.79
CA ASN A 13 -3.21 -11.74 12.04
C ASN A 13 -4.26 -11.81 10.91
N LYS A 14 -4.03 -11.03 9.84
CA LYS A 14 -5.05 -10.54 8.89
C LYS A 14 -5.82 -11.65 8.20
N ASP A 15 -5.18 -12.81 8.01
CA ASP A 15 -5.76 -13.86 7.18
C ASP A 15 -6.60 -14.84 8.01
N SER A 16 -6.21 -15.16 9.25
CA SER A 16 -6.91 -16.14 10.08
C SER A 16 -8.06 -15.58 10.92
N GLY A 17 -7.98 -14.31 11.33
CA GLY A 17 -9.04 -13.67 12.13
C GLY A 17 -10.25 -13.23 11.29
N GLN A 18 -10.02 -12.74 10.07
CA GLN A 18 -11.10 -12.29 9.18
C GLN A 18 -11.95 -13.44 8.66
N GLU A 19 -11.33 -14.56 8.30
CA GLU A 19 -12.05 -15.74 7.82
C GLU A 19 -12.98 -16.30 8.90
N LYS A 20 -12.45 -16.49 10.12
CA LYS A 20 -13.24 -16.94 11.28
C LYS A 20 -14.36 -15.98 11.65
N LEU A 21 -14.14 -14.67 11.53
CA LEU A 21 -15.17 -13.67 11.77
C LEU A 21 -16.34 -13.81 10.78
N LEU A 22 -16.04 -14.02 9.50
CA LEU A 22 -17.08 -14.23 8.47
C LEU A 22 -17.84 -15.54 8.71
N GLU A 23 -17.14 -16.62 9.06
CA GLU A 23 -17.77 -17.89 9.43
C GLU A 23 -18.67 -17.75 10.67
N TYR A 24 -18.26 -16.94 11.66
CA TYR A 24 -19.05 -16.65 12.85
C TYR A 24 -20.35 -15.92 12.51
N LEU A 25 -20.25 -14.85 11.73
CA LEU A 25 -21.42 -14.07 11.27
C LEU A 25 -22.39 -14.91 10.44
N ASN A 26 -21.86 -15.82 9.61
CA ASN A 26 -22.66 -16.71 8.76
C ASN A 26 -23.14 -17.99 9.48
N LYS A 27 -22.89 -18.14 10.79
CA LYS A 27 -23.26 -19.32 11.60
C LYS A 27 -22.66 -20.63 11.07
N GLN A 28 -21.47 -20.58 10.48
CA GLN A 28 -20.77 -21.73 9.90
C GLN A 28 -19.77 -22.38 10.88
N LEU A 29 -19.47 -21.74 12.01
CA LEU A 29 -18.67 -22.33 13.08
C LEU A 29 -19.48 -23.32 13.93
N ASP A 30 -18.84 -24.41 14.34
CA ASP A 30 -19.40 -25.35 15.31
C ASP A 30 -19.52 -24.71 16.70
N GLU A 31 -20.12 -25.42 17.64
CA GLU A 31 -20.37 -24.87 18.98
C GLU A 31 -19.07 -24.69 19.80
N ALA A 32 -18.10 -25.58 19.63
CA ALA A 32 -16.80 -25.49 20.28
C ALA A 32 -16.00 -24.27 19.76
N GLY A 33 -15.93 -24.11 18.44
CA GLY A 33 -15.23 -23.03 17.76
C GLY A 33 -15.88 -21.66 17.98
N ARG A 34 -17.21 -21.58 18.06
CA ARG A 34 -17.90 -20.34 18.47
C ARG A 34 -17.50 -19.91 19.87
N HIS A 35 -17.49 -20.83 20.83
CA HIS A 35 -17.16 -20.50 22.21
C HIS A 35 -15.69 -20.10 22.38
N GLU A 36 -14.77 -20.71 21.64
CA GLU A 36 -13.37 -20.29 21.58
C GLU A 36 -13.22 -18.89 20.95
N PHE A 37 -13.99 -18.60 19.89
CA PHE A 37 -13.97 -17.30 19.23
C PHE A 37 -14.56 -16.20 20.13
N GLU A 38 -15.65 -16.48 20.85
CA GLU A 38 -16.23 -15.56 21.83
C GLU A 38 -15.27 -15.23 22.98
N LYS A 39 -14.44 -16.18 23.42
CA LYS A 39 -13.36 -15.89 24.39
C LYS A 39 -12.33 -14.93 23.81
N GLN A 40 -11.94 -15.11 22.55
CA GLN A 40 -11.00 -14.22 21.87
C GLN A 40 -11.58 -12.81 21.67
N LEU A 41 -12.89 -12.71 21.42
CA LEU A 41 -13.63 -11.45 21.32
C LEU A 41 -13.70 -10.66 22.62
N LEU A 42 -13.66 -11.35 23.77
CA LEU A 42 -13.63 -10.69 25.08
C LEU A 42 -12.26 -10.07 25.38
N ASP A 43 -11.19 -10.64 24.83
CA ASP A 43 -9.81 -10.16 25.02
C ASP A 43 -9.45 -9.03 24.04
N ASP A 44 -10.24 -8.80 22.98
CA ASP A 44 -10.00 -7.81 21.94
C ASP A 44 -11.21 -6.89 21.71
N GLU A 45 -11.18 -5.72 22.35
CA GLU A 45 -12.19 -4.66 22.25
C GLU A 45 -12.43 -4.23 20.79
N PHE A 46 -11.40 -4.21 19.94
CA PHE A 46 -11.55 -3.82 18.54
C PHE A 46 -12.31 -4.88 17.73
N MET A 47 -12.04 -6.17 17.99
CA MET A 47 -12.78 -7.25 17.33
C MET A 47 -14.22 -7.29 17.81
N ASN A 48 -14.47 -7.04 19.11
CA ASN A 48 -15.81 -6.96 19.67
C ASN A 48 -16.67 -5.91 18.95
N ASP A 49 -16.16 -4.67 18.85
CA ASP A 49 -16.80 -3.56 18.14
C ASP A 49 -17.04 -3.90 16.65
N ALA A 50 -16.08 -4.61 16.02
CA ALA A 50 -16.20 -5.01 14.62
C ALA A 50 -17.32 -6.04 14.41
N VAL A 51 -17.52 -6.99 15.33
CA VAL A 51 -18.62 -7.97 15.25
C VAL A 51 -19.96 -7.29 15.43
N GLU A 52 -20.10 -6.43 16.43
CA GLU A 52 -21.33 -5.67 16.66
C GLU A 52 -21.69 -4.83 15.43
N GLY A 53 -20.71 -4.11 14.86
CA GLY A 53 -20.92 -3.31 13.66
C GLY A 53 -21.27 -4.13 12.41
N LEU A 54 -20.69 -5.31 12.23
CA LEU A 54 -20.99 -6.18 11.09
C LEU A 54 -22.29 -6.97 11.26
N ASP A 55 -22.74 -7.24 12.49
CA ASP A 55 -24.00 -7.93 12.72
C ASP A 55 -25.22 -7.07 12.32
N LEU A 56 -25.06 -5.74 12.34
CA LEU A 56 -26.04 -4.76 11.84
C LEU A 56 -26.24 -4.80 10.32
N VAL A 57 -25.39 -5.50 9.57
CA VAL A 57 -25.54 -5.64 8.12
C VAL A 57 -26.68 -6.61 7.83
N GLU A 58 -27.73 -6.12 7.16
CA GLU A 58 -28.93 -6.90 6.85
C GLU A 58 -28.62 -8.17 6.05
N ASN A 59 -27.74 -8.05 5.05
CA ASN A 59 -27.36 -9.16 4.18
C ASN A 59 -25.90 -9.55 4.41
N LYS A 60 -25.69 -10.53 5.28
CA LYS A 60 -24.36 -11.02 5.64
C LYS A 60 -23.60 -11.66 4.46
N ASP A 61 -24.33 -12.15 3.45
CA ASP A 61 -23.77 -12.72 2.23
C ASP A 61 -23.03 -11.68 1.37
N ASP A 62 -23.34 -10.39 1.52
CA ASP A 62 -22.70 -9.31 0.76
C ASP A 62 -21.37 -8.84 1.39
N ILE A 63 -21.12 -9.17 2.66
CA ILE A 63 -19.93 -8.75 3.41
C ILE A 63 -18.63 -9.15 2.69
N PRO A 64 -18.45 -10.41 2.22
CA PRO A 64 -17.22 -10.81 1.52
C PRO A 64 -16.96 -10.00 0.24
N LEU A 65 -18.03 -9.69 -0.52
CA LEU A 65 -17.92 -8.91 -1.75
C LEU A 65 -17.51 -7.47 -1.45
N VAL A 66 -18.14 -6.84 -0.45
CA VAL A 66 -17.80 -5.48 -0.01
C VAL A 66 -16.36 -5.41 0.49
N LEU A 67 -15.92 -6.40 1.27
CA LEU A 67 -14.54 -6.51 1.73
C LEU A 67 -13.56 -6.62 0.57
N GLN A 68 -13.86 -7.46 -0.41
CA GLN A 68 -13.00 -7.62 -1.60
C GLN A 68 -12.85 -6.30 -2.36
N GLN A 69 -13.96 -5.59 -2.60
CA GLN A 69 -13.96 -4.31 -3.28
C GLN A 69 -13.17 -3.24 -2.51
N LEU A 70 -13.37 -3.18 -1.19
CA LEU A 70 -12.64 -2.25 -0.32
C LEU A 70 -11.14 -2.52 -0.34
N ASN A 71 -10.73 -3.79 -0.18
CA ASN A 71 -9.32 -4.19 -0.22
C ASN A 71 -8.68 -3.85 -1.57
N GLN A 72 -9.39 -4.10 -2.67
CA GLN A 72 -8.91 -3.77 -4.01
C GLN A 72 -8.77 -2.25 -4.20
N GLY A 73 -9.75 -1.47 -3.73
CA GLY A 73 -9.71 -0.01 -3.75
C GLY A 73 -8.52 0.56 -2.96
N LEU A 74 -8.30 0.06 -1.74
CA LEU A 74 -7.16 0.46 -0.90
C LEU A 74 -5.82 0.12 -1.57
N LYS A 75 -5.67 -1.10 -2.09
CA LYS A 75 -4.47 -1.52 -2.82
C LYS A 75 -4.20 -0.61 -4.02
N SER A 76 -5.23 -0.27 -4.79
CA SER A 76 -5.14 0.63 -5.94
C SER A 76 -4.71 2.06 -5.54
N GLN A 77 -5.29 2.61 -4.47
CA GLN A 77 -4.92 3.94 -3.97
C GLN A 77 -3.47 3.99 -3.43
N LEU A 78 -2.99 2.92 -2.79
CA LEU A 78 -1.61 2.82 -2.33
C LEU A 78 -0.63 2.64 -3.50
N ALA A 79 -0.98 1.81 -4.48
CA ALA A 79 -0.16 1.58 -5.68
C ALA A 79 -0.02 2.85 -6.53
N SER A 80 -1.11 3.59 -6.73
CA SER A 80 -1.09 4.85 -7.49
C SER A 80 -0.22 5.92 -6.82
N ARG A 81 -0.20 5.99 -5.48
CA ARG A 81 0.71 6.88 -4.73
C ARG A 81 2.19 6.49 -4.90
N LYS A 82 2.49 5.19 -4.97
CA LYS A 82 3.86 4.69 -5.22
C LYS A 82 4.32 5.00 -6.66
N ASN A 83 3.43 4.85 -7.64
CA ASN A 83 3.75 5.08 -9.05
C ASN A 83 3.88 6.57 -9.41
N ARG A 84 3.09 7.46 -8.79
CA ARG A 84 3.27 8.92 -8.95
C ARG A 84 4.65 9.40 -8.50
N LYS A 85 5.21 8.81 -7.44
CA LYS A 85 6.58 9.14 -6.99
C LYS A 85 7.65 8.64 -7.97
N ARG A 86 7.47 7.48 -8.59
CA ARG A 86 8.42 6.94 -9.58
C ARG A 86 8.39 7.67 -10.93
N ALA A 87 7.23 8.13 -11.37
CA ALA A 87 7.08 8.85 -12.64
C ALA A 87 7.83 10.21 -12.66
N LEU A 88 8.00 10.87 -11.51
CA LEU A 88 8.75 12.12 -11.40
C LEU A 88 10.28 11.96 -11.58
N PHE A 89 10.84 10.79 -11.29
CA PHE A 89 12.29 10.56 -11.37
C PHE A 89 12.78 10.15 -12.76
N PHE A 90 11.90 9.68 -13.65
CA PHE A 90 12.30 9.07 -14.92
C PHE A 90 12.25 9.99 -16.14
N ASN A 91 11.94 11.28 -15.97
CA ASN A 91 11.79 12.21 -17.09
C ASN A 91 12.56 13.52 -16.88
N GLN A 92 13.88 13.46 -16.72
CA GLN A 92 14.77 14.64 -16.75
C GLN A 92 15.49 14.77 -18.10
N PRO A 93 14.83 15.28 -19.16
CA PRO A 93 15.48 15.60 -20.44
C PRO A 93 16.63 16.62 -20.28
N TRP A 94 16.58 17.43 -19.22
CA TRP A 94 17.62 18.40 -18.86
C TRP A 94 18.99 17.76 -18.59
N ALA A 95 19.05 16.53 -18.11
CA ALA A 95 20.32 15.84 -17.87
C ALA A 95 21.07 15.61 -19.19
N TYR A 96 20.38 15.18 -20.25
CA TYR A 96 20.99 15.00 -21.59
C TYR A 96 21.45 16.32 -22.20
N VAL A 97 20.66 17.39 -22.05
CA VAL A 97 21.04 18.74 -22.53
C VAL A 97 22.32 19.21 -21.86
N ALA A 98 22.46 19.04 -20.55
CA ALA A 98 23.66 19.43 -19.81
C ALA A 98 24.91 18.69 -20.31
N VAL A 99 24.81 17.37 -20.57
CA VAL A 99 25.93 16.58 -21.12
C VAL A 99 26.34 17.08 -22.50
N ILE A 100 25.39 17.37 -23.39
CA ILE A 100 25.67 17.86 -24.74
C ILE A 100 26.36 19.24 -24.69
N VAL A 101 25.91 20.13 -23.81
CA VAL A 101 26.52 21.46 -23.64
C VAL A 101 27.97 21.34 -23.14
N ILE A 102 28.24 20.47 -22.16
CA ILE A 102 29.59 20.22 -21.66
C ILE A 102 30.48 19.66 -22.78
N LEU A 103 29.98 18.71 -23.58
CA LEU A 103 30.71 18.14 -24.70
C LEU A 103 31.09 19.21 -25.74
N LEU A 104 30.14 20.10 -26.08
CA LEU A 104 30.39 21.20 -27.01
C LEU A 104 31.43 22.19 -26.47
N LEU A 105 31.41 22.50 -25.17
CA LEU A 105 32.42 23.35 -24.54
C LEU A 105 33.82 22.73 -24.60
N LEU A 106 33.95 21.42 -24.38
CA LEU A 106 35.22 20.71 -24.51
C LEU A 106 35.77 20.76 -25.94
N VAL A 107 34.90 20.57 -26.94
CA VAL A 107 35.28 20.67 -28.36
C VAL A 107 35.71 22.10 -28.71
N ALA A 108 34.96 23.11 -28.27
CA ALA A 108 35.30 24.50 -28.50
C ALA A 108 36.63 24.89 -27.85
N ALA A 109 36.85 24.47 -26.60
CA ALA A 109 38.13 24.68 -25.89
C ALA A 109 39.29 24.00 -26.62
N PHE A 110 39.10 22.77 -27.09
CA PHE A 110 40.12 22.04 -27.86
C PHE A 110 40.46 22.75 -29.18
N LEU A 111 39.45 23.24 -29.91
CA LEU A 111 39.67 23.99 -31.16
C LEU A 111 40.42 25.30 -30.93
N LEU A 112 40.11 26.02 -29.85
CA LEU A 112 40.83 27.25 -29.48
C LEU A 112 42.29 26.96 -29.13
N LEU A 113 42.56 25.94 -28.32
CA LEU A 113 43.93 25.53 -27.99
C LEU A 113 44.73 25.09 -29.22
N ARG A 114 44.11 24.32 -30.12
CA ARG A 114 44.74 23.90 -31.37
C ARG A 114 45.02 25.08 -32.30
N LYS A 115 44.12 26.07 -32.36
CA LYS A 115 44.32 27.27 -33.20
C LYS A 115 45.45 28.16 -32.67
N ILE A 116 45.61 28.23 -31.35
CA ILE A 116 46.66 29.04 -30.70
C ILE A 116 48.02 28.33 -30.76
N GLY A 117 48.09 27.01 -30.60
CA GLY A 117 49.35 26.25 -30.66
C GLY A 117 49.88 25.99 -32.08
N ASN A 118 49.19 26.47 -33.11
CA ASN A 118 49.52 26.23 -34.52
C ASN A 118 49.76 27.55 -35.30
N GLN A 119 50.00 28.64 -34.56
CA GLN A 119 50.65 29.88 -35.01
C GLN A 119 52.07 29.92 -34.46
#